data_AF-A0A7K4JUW4-F1
#
_entry.id   AF-A0A7K4JUW4-F1
#
_cell.length_a   1.000
_cell.length_b   1.000
_cell.length_c   1.000
_cell.angle_alpha   90.00
_cell.angle_beta   90.00
_cell.angle_gamma   90.00
#
_symmetry.space_group_name_H-M   'P 1'
#
loop_
_entity.id
_entity.type
_entity.pdbx_description
1 polymer ?
#
loop_
_entity_poly.entity_id
_entity_poly.type
_entity_poly.pdbx_seq_one_letter_code
_entity_poly.pdbx_strand_id
1 'polypeptide(L)'
;SLSHREGAEWQWLRRLQGRLLLRPRAAEAFAGPVATVVADLVRRLQRQRDGHPQHLVPDIASEFYKFGLEGISSVLFASRLGCLEPAVPRDTETFIRCINTMFVLTLLTM
;
A
#
# COMPACT_ATOMS: atom_id res chain seq x y z
N SER A 1 -3.26 -11.54 16.56
CA SER A 1 -2.58 -11.07 15.34
C SER A 1 -1.84 -12.23 14.68
N LEU A 2 -1.85 -12.30 13.35
CA LEU A 2 -1.36 -13.44 12.54
C LEU A 2 0.15 -13.67 12.67
N SER A 3 0.89 -12.65 13.13
CA SER A 3 2.33 -12.68 13.34
C SER A 3 2.79 -13.43 14.59
N HIS A 4 1.88 -13.77 15.52
CA HIS A 4 2.23 -14.42 16.80
C HIS A 4 1.68 -15.86 16.89
N ARG A 5 1.17 -16.42 15.78
CA ARG A 5 0.72 -17.81 15.74
C ARG A 5 1.88 -18.69 15.27
N GLU A 6 2.05 -19.85 15.91
CA GLU A 6 3.09 -20.82 15.58
C GLU A 6 2.50 -22.19 15.24
N GLY A 7 3.33 -23.09 14.72
CA GLY A 7 2.96 -24.48 14.46
C GLY A 7 1.81 -24.66 13.47
N ALA A 8 0.86 -25.54 13.81
CA ALA A 8 -0.21 -25.98 12.91
C ALA A 8 -1.16 -24.83 12.50
N GLU A 9 -1.46 -23.90 13.42
CA GLU A 9 -2.34 -22.77 13.13
C GLU A 9 -1.72 -21.81 12.11
N TRP A 10 -0.44 -21.48 12.28
CA TRP A 10 0.31 -20.68 11.31
C TRP A 10 0.32 -21.35 9.94
N GLN A 11 0.58 -22.65 9.90
CA GLN A 11 0.67 -23.39 8.65
C GLN A 11 -0.68 -23.44 7.92
N TRP A 12 -1.77 -23.66 8.65
CA TRP A 12 -3.12 -23.63 8.08
C TRP A 12 -3.43 -22.27 7.45
N LEU A 13 -3.14 -21.19 8.18
CA LEU A 13 -3.40 -19.84 7.71
C LEU A 13 -2.51 -19.44 6.52
N ARG A 14 -1.21 -19.77 6.56
CA ARG A 14 -0.29 -19.61 5.41
C ARG A 14 -0.80 -20.31 4.16
N ARG A 15 -1.32 -21.54 4.31
CA ARG A 15 -1.91 -22.28 3.19
C ARG A 15 -3.13 -21.55 2.65
N LEU A 16 -4.03 -21.04 3.50
CA LEU A 16 -5.19 -20.27 3.07
C LEU A 16 -4.79 -19.00 2.32
N GLN A 17 -3.89 -18.19 2.90
CA GLN A 17 -3.38 -16.97 2.27
C GLN A 17 -2.72 -17.26 0.92
N GLY A 18 -1.88 -18.30 0.83
CA GLY A 18 -1.24 -18.67 -0.43
C GLY A 18 -2.23 -19.05 -1.53
N ARG A 19 -3.36 -19.68 -1.16
CA ARG A 19 -4.43 -19.99 -2.12
C ARG A 19 -5.13 -18.74 -2.64
N LEU A 20 -5.33 -17.74 -1.80
CA LEU A 20 -6.08 -16.52 -2.12
C LEU A 20 -5.23 -15.44 -2.81
N LEU A 21 -3.94 -15.34 -2.46
CA LEU A 21 -3.08 -14.24 -2.91
C LEU A 21 -1.93 -14.67 -3.83
N LEU A 22 -1.48 -15.93 -3.76
CA LEU A 22 -0.23 -16.36 -4.43
C LEU A 22 -0.45 -17.36 -5.56
N ARG A 23 -1.68 -17.88 -5.75
CA ARG A 23 -1.99 -18.73 -6.90
C ARG A 23 -1.98 -17.88 -8.17
N PRO A 24 -1.34 -18.33 -9.27
CA PRO A 24 -1.26 -17.56 -10.51
C PRO A 24 -2.61 -17.01 -10.99
N ARG A 25 -3.66 -17.85 -11.03
CA ARG A 25 -5.02 -17.42 -11.39
C ARG A 25 -5.62 -16.36 -10.48
N ALA A 26 -5.29 -16.38 -9.18
CA ALA A 26 -5.73 -15.34 -8.26
C ALA A 26 -4.93 -14.05 -8.46
N ALA A 27 -3.61 -14.17 -8.68
CA ALA A 27 -2.73 -13.04 -8.96
C ALA A 27 -3.09 -12.30 -10.26
N GLU A 28 -3.55 -13.03 -11.28
CA GLU A 28 -4.06 -12.46 -12.55
C GLU A 28 -5.18 -11.45 -12.31
N ALA A 29 -6.08 -11.72 -11.36
CA ALA A 29 -7.18 -10.81 -11.04
C ALA A 29 -6.71 -9.46 -10.45
N PHE A 30 -5.49 -9.42 -9.91
CA PHE A 30 -4.92 -8.20 -9.32
C PHE A 30 -4.26 -7.29 -10.36
N ALA A 31 -3.99 -7.78 -11.58
CA ALA A 31 -3.29 -7.03 -12.61
C ALA A 31 -4.03 -5.73 -12.99
N GLY A 32 -5.36 -5.79 -13.16
CA GLY A 32 -6.18 -4.62 -13.48
C GLY A 32 -6.17 -3.55 -12.37
N PRO A 33 -6.53 -3.91 -11.12
CA PRO A 33 -6.43 -3.01 -9.98
C PRO A 33 -5.05 -2.37 -9.82
N VAL A 34 -3.98 -3.17 -9.87
CA VAL A 34 -2.60 -2.68 -9.74
C VAL A 34 -2.21 -1.76 -10.89
N ALA A 35 -2.56 -2.10 -12.13
CA ALA A 35 -2.28 -1.24 -13.29
C ALA A 35 -2.94 0.14 -13.16
N THR A 36 -4.15 0.19 -12.60
CA THR A 36 -4.86 1.46 -12.34
C THR A 36 -4.11 2.29 -11.31
N VAL A 37 -3.68 1.69 -10.20
CA VAL A 37 -2.91 2.38 -9.14
C VAL A 37 -1.55 2.86 -9.67
N VAL A 38 -0.87 2.09 -10.53
CA VAL A 38 0.37 2.49 -11.20
C VAL A 38 0.14 3.69 -12.11
N ALA A 39 -0.94 3.70 -12.89
CA ALA A 39 -1.28 4.84 -13.73
C ALA A 39 -1.52 6.12 -12.90
N ASP A 40 -2.19 5.99 -11.75
CA ASP A 40 -2.42 7.11 -10.83
C ASP A 40 -1.11 7.64 -10.22
N LEU A 41 -0.20 6.74 -9.84
CA LEU A 41 1.14 7.10 -9.37
C LEU A 41 1.90 7.89 -10.44
N VAL A 42 1.96 7.39 -11.68
CA VAL A 42 2.68 8.06 -12.78
C VAL A 42 2.13 9.47 -13.01
N ARG A 43 0.80 9.63 -13.06
CA ARG A 43 0.17 10.96 -13.23
C ARG A 43 0.52 11.89 -12.07
N ARG A 44 0.54 11.39 -10.83
CA ARG A 44 0.90 12.18 -9.66
C ARG A 44 2.36 12.65 -9.69
N LEU A 45 3.28 11.74 -10.01
CA LEU A 45 4.71 12.05 -10.13
C LEU A 45 4.98 13.08 -11.23
N GLN A 46 4.30 12.95 -12.37
CA GLN A 46 4.37 13.93 -13.47
C GLN A 46 3.92 15.32 -12.98
N ARG A 47 2.75 15.42 -12.31
CA ARG A 47 2.27 16.70 -11.77
C ARG A 47 3.24 17.33 -10.78
N GLN A 48 3.79 16.55 -9.86
CA GLN A 48 4.76 17.06 -8.88
C GLN A 48 6.05 17.54 -9.55
N ARG A 49 6.56 16.76 -10.49
CA ARG A 49 7.73 17.11 -11.29
C ARG A 49 7.48 18.40 -12.06
N ASP A 50 6.36 18.50 -12.77
CA ASP A 50 6.07 19.64 -13.64
C ASP A 50 5.75 20.92 -12.84
N GLY A 51 5.26 20.78 -11.60
CA GLY A 51 5.05 21.89 -10.66
C GLY A 51 6.28 22.32 -9.86
N HIS A 52 7.39 21.57 -9.92
CA HIS A 52 8.61 21.90 -9.18
C HIS A 52 9.60 22.67 -10.08
N PRO A 53 10.22 23.78 -9.60
CA PRO A 53 11.12 24.61 -10.41
C PRO A 53 12.31 23.86 -11.04
N GLN A 54 12.74 22.77 -10.39
CA GLN A 54 13.85 21.94 -10.85
C GLN A 54 13.42 20.68 -11.62
N HIS A 55 12.11 20.52 -11.90
CA HIS A 55 11.55 19.32 -12.50
C HIS A 55 11.90 18.03 -11.72
N LEU A 56 11.69 18.06 -10.41
CA LEU A 56 11.99 16.96 -9.50
C LEU A 56 10.78 16.59 -8.66
N VAL A 57 10.72 15.33 -8.23
CA VAL A 57 9.81 14.86 -7.19
C VAL A 57 10.57 14.95 -5.86
N PRO A 58 10.22 15.87 -4.94
CA PRO A 58 11.03 16.15 -3.75
C PRO A 58 11.18 14.97 -2.79
N ASP A 59 10.13 14.15 -2.66
CA ASP A 59 10.11 13.01 -1.75
C ASP A 59 9.45 11.80 -2.43
N ILE A 60 10.24 11.08 -3.23
CA ILE A 60 9.78 9.88 -3.93
C ILE A 60 9.45 8.73 -2.97
N ALA A 61 10.08 8.68 -1.80
CA ALA A 61 9.86 7.61 -0.83
C ALA A 61 8.44 7.71 -0.24
N SER A 62 8.02 8.92 0.14
CA SER A 62 6.65 9.20 0.58
C SER A 62 5.60 8.81 -0.47
N GLU A 63 5.89 9.07 -1.75
CA GLU A 63 5.01 8.67 -2.84
C GLU A 63 4.94 7.15 -3.03
N PHE A 64 6.04 6.43 -2.83
CA PHE A 64 6.02 4.97 -2.83
C PHE A 64 5.31 4.37 -1.61
N TYR A 65 5.35 5.01 -0.45
CA TYR A 65 4.54 4.57 0.69
C TYR A 65 3.04 4.69 0.44
N LYS A 66 2.60 5.82 -0.14
CA LYS A 66 1.20 6.03 -0.56
C LYS A 66 0.79 5.02 -1.63
N PHE A 67 1.65 4.80 -2.62
CA PHE A 67 1.43 3.79 -3.66
C PHE A 67 1.27 2.38 -3.09
N GLY A 68 2.18 1.97 -2.19
CA GLY A 68 2.10 0.65 -1.56
C GLY A 68 0.80 0.45 -0.80
N LEU A 69 0.35 1.48 -0.08
CA LEU A 69 -0.89 1.42 0.68
C LEU A 69 -2.13 1.36 -0.23
N GLU A 70 -2.19 2.21 -1.26
CA GLU A 70 -3.28 2.22 -2.25
C GLU A 70 -3.32 0.90 -3.04
N GLY A 71 -2.16 0.34 -3.38
CA GLY A 71 -2.03 -0.91 -4.10
C GLY A 71 -2.57 -2.09 -3.30
N ILE A 72 -2.14 -2.24 -2.05
CA ILE A 72 -2.61 -3.34 -1.20
C ILE A 72 -4.08 -3.19 -0.83
N SER A 73 -4.58 -1.96 -0.63
CA SER A 73 -6.02 -1.74 -0.35
C SER A 73 -6.88 -2.08 -1.57
N SER A 74 -6.40 -1.75 -2.77
CA SER A 74 -7.10 -2.06 -4.01
C SER A 74 -7.17 -3.57 -4.25
N VAL A 75 -6.11 -4.32 -3.90
CA VAL A 75 -6.09 -5.79 -4.02
C VAL A 75 -6.91 -6.48 -2.94
N LEU A 76 -6.77 -6.09 -1.67
CA LEU A 76 -7.40 -6.80 -0.55
C LEU A 76 -8.86 -6.44 -0.33
N PHE A 77 -9.22 -5.18 -0.57
CA PHE A 77 -10.54 -4.65 -0.23
C PHE A 77 -11.33 -4.16 -1.44
N ALA A 78 -10.78 -4.30 -2.65
CA ALA A 78 -11.35 -3.72 -3.87
C ALA A 78 -11.70 -2.23 -3.70
N SER A 79 -10.91 -1.51 -2.89
CA SER A 79 -11.21 -0.15 -2.44
C SER A 79 -10.02 0.80 -2.65
N ARG A 80 -10.35 2.05 -2.98
CA ARG A 80 -9.40 3.14 -3.20
C ARG A 80 -9.40 4.04 -1.98
N LEU A 81 -8.23 4.22 -1.35
CA LEU A 81 -8.06 5.06 -0.16
C LEU A 81 -7.82 6.53 -0.52
N GLY A 82 -7.54 6.81 -1.80
CA GLY A 82 -7.25 8.15 -2.29
C GLY A 82 -5.85 8.64 -1.89
N CYS A 83 -4.92 7.74 -1.58
CA CYS A 83 -3.56 8.11 -1.17
C CYS A 83 -2.80 8.87 -2.27
N LEU A 84 -3.17 8.67 -3.53
CA LEU A 84 -2.53 9.26 -4.70
C LEU A 84 -3.28 10.50 -5.24
N GLU A 85 -4.41 10.88 -4.63
CA GLU A 85 -5.17 12.07 -5.02
C GLU A 85 -4.41 13.37 -4.68
N PRO A 86 -4.59 14.46 -5.46
CA PRO A 86 -3.91 15.74 -5.19
C PRO A 86 -4.04 16.20 -3.74
N ALA A 87 -5.24 16.02 -3.16
CA ALA A 87 -5.50 16.18 -1.73
C ALA A 87 -5.88 14.82 -1.14
N VAL A 88 -5.06 14.32 -0.21
CA VAL A 88 -5.31 13.04 0.46
C VAL A 88 -6.44 13.23 1.47
N PRO A 89 -7.43 12.31 1.55
CA PRO A 89 -8.47 12.38 2.57
C PRO A 89 -7.88 12.36 3.99
N ARG A 90 -8.44 13.15 4.90
CA ARG A 90 -7.96 13.27 6.29
C ARG A 90 -7.91 11.93 7.03
N ASP A 91 -8.89 11.07 6.79
CA ASP A 91 -8.95 9.74 7.42
C ASP A 91 -7.81 8.84 6.92
N THR A 92 -7.50 8.91 5.62
CA THR A 92 -6.35 8.23 5.02
C THR A 92 -5.03 8.72 5.57
N GLU A 93 -4.86 10.04 5.73
CA GLU A 93 -3.66 10.59 6.39
C GLU A 93 -3.53 10.15 7.85
N THR A 94 -4.65 10.13 8.57
CA THR A 94 -4.69 9.66 9.96
C THR A 94 -4.29 8.20 10.04
N PHE A 95 -4.81 7.36 9.15
CA PHE A 95 -4.48 5.95 9.06
C PHE A 95 -2.99 5.72 8.77
N ILE A 96 -2.41 6.43 7.78
CA ILE A 96 -0.97 6.38 7.46
C ILE A 96 -0.13 6.75 8.69
N ARG A 97 -0.51 7.81 9.40
CA ARG A 97 0.18 8.27 10.61
C ARG A 97 0.13 7.21 11.72
N CYS A 98 -1.04 6.62 11.96
CA CYS A 98 -1.21 5.55 12.95
C CYS A 98 -0.32 4.34 12.65
N ILE A 99 -0.21 3.92 11.38
CA ILE A 99 0.69 2.84 10.97
C ILE A 99 2.14 3.20 11.28
N ASN A 100 2.57 4.40 10.90
CA ASN A 100 3.95 4.86 11.16
C ASN A 100 4.25 4.87 12.68
N THR A 101 3.33 5.43 13.47
CA THR A 101 3.45 5.41 14.94
C THR A 101 3.53 4.00 15.49
N MET A 102 2.71 3.06 15.01
CA MET A 102 2.75 1.66 15.44
C MET A 102 4.13 1.04 15.17
N PHE A 103 4.72 1.26 13.99
CA PHE A 103 6.04 0.71 13.66
C PHE A 103 7.16 1.32 14.52
N VAL A 104 7.15 2.64 14.70
CA VAL A 104 8.14 3.34 15.55
C VAL A 104 8.04 2.84 16.99
N LEU A 105 6.84 2.76 17.55
CA LEU A 105 6.66 2.26 18.92
C LEU A 105 7.12 0.81 19.06
N THR A 106 6.77 -0.05 18.10
CA THR A 106 7.18 -1.47 18.15
C THR A 106 8.70 -1.61 18.15
N LEU A 107 9.40 -0.87 17.28
CA LEU A 107 10.87 -0.85 17.21
C LEU A 107 11.54 -0.31 18.48
N LEU A 108 10.89 0.60 19.20
CA LEU A 108 11.42 1.14 20.47
C LEU A 108 11.13 0.22 21.67
N THR A 109 10.16 -0.68 21.56
CA THR A 109 9.74 -1.58 22.65
C THR A 109 10.26 -3.01 22.51
N MET A 110 10.96 -3.34 21.42
CA MET A 110 11.67 -4.60 21.19
C MET A 110 13.14 -4.45 21.58
#